data_AF-A0A059WXS0-F1
#
_entry.id   AF-A0A059WXS0-F1
#
_cell.length_a   1.000
_cell.length_b   1.000
_cell.length_c   1.000
_cell.angle_alpha   90.00
_cell.angle_beta   90.00
_cell.angle_gamma   90.00
#
_symmetry.space_group_name_H-M   'P 1'
#
loop_
_entity.id
_entity.type
_entity.pdbx_description
1 polymer ?
#
loop_
_entity_poly.entity_id
_entity_poly.type
_entity_poly.pdbx_seq_one_letter_code
_entity_poly.pdbx_strand_id
1 'polypeptide(L)'
;MPSLLYGDTEVVNNRAATRDARKRGIPYGQALEESTARFQADWEQWQSLYNLPNNLYQPGAQDHNGTPFYDVEIDVTHLAKDQTAEVLHQALLESGLVERRNVVEPVQIFPVPVNGLFF
;
A
#
# COMPACT_ATOMS: atom_id res chain seq x y z
N MET A 1 5.38 1.92 -14.00
CA MET A 1 3.98 2.36 -14.09
C MET A 1 3.44 2.48 -12.67
N PRO A 2 2.97 3.66 -12.25
CA PRO A 2 2.56 3.90 -10.87
C PRO A 2 1.13 3.39 -10.63
N SER A 3 0.95 2.58 -9.58
CA SER A 3 -0.36 2.23 -9.04
C SER A 3 -0.59 3.01 -7.76
N LEU A 4 -1.83 3.46 -7.53
CA LEU A 4 -2.25 4.09 -6.29
C LEU A 4 -3.10 3.12 -5.46
N LEU A 5 -2.60 2.74 -4.29
CA LEU A 5 -3.43 2.15 -3.24
C LEU A 5 -3.80 3.29 -2.29
N TYR A 6 -5.10 3.55 -2.13
CA TYR A 6 -5.60 4.62 -1.28
C TYR A 6 -6.69 4.12 -0.36
N GLY A 7 -6.97 4.86 0.69
CA GLY A 7 -8.11 4.60 1.55
C GLY A 7 -8.34 5.76 2.51
N ASP A 8 -9.44 5.71 3.24
CA ASP A 8 -9.81 6.77 4.18
C ASP A 8 -8.71 7.02 5.20
N THR A 9 -8.29 8.28 5.34
CA THR A 9 -7.21 8.70 6.23
C THR A 9 -7.39 8.17 7.65
N GLU A 10 -8.61 8.22 8.17
CA GLU A 10 -8.93 7.71 9.50
C GLU A 10 -8.70 6.19 9.60
N VAL A 11 -9.15 5.42 8.61
CA VAL A 11 -9.00 3.96 8.58
C VAL A 11 -7.53 3.58 8.45
N VAL A 12 -6.78 4.26 7.57
CA VAL A 12 -5.35 4.01 7.36
C VAL A 12 -4.55 4.34 8.62
N ASN A 13 -4.83 5.48 9.26
CA ASN A 13 -4.17 5.87 10.52
C ASN A 13 -4.51 4.93 11.67
N ASN A 14 -5.77 4.49 11.80
CA ASN A 14 -6.16 3.51 12.80
C ASN A 14 -5.42 2.18 12.61
N ARG A 15 -5.32 1.70 11.36
CA ARG A 15 -4.55 0.47 11.04
C ARG A 15 -3.06 0.62 11.38
N ALA A 16 -2.45 1.75 11.05
CA ALA A 16 -1.06 2.04 11.38
C ALA A 16 -0.84 2.12 12.90
N ALA A 17 -1.73 2.80 13.62
CA ALA A 17 -1.71 2.93 15.07
C ALA A 17 -1.86 1.58 15.77
N THR A 18 -2.80 0.72 15.34
CA THR A 18 -2.96 -0.63 15.87
C THR A 18 -1.69 -1.48 15.67
N ARG A 19 -1.10 -1.43 14.47
CA ARG A 19 0.15 -2.14 14.17
C ARG A 19 1.28 -1.66 15.08
N ASP A 20 1.45 -0.35 15.21
CA ASP A 20 2.59 0.24 15.93
C ASP A 20 2.44 0.10 17.44
N ALA A 21 1.23 0.25 17.98
CA ALA A 21 0.92 -0.06 19.37
C ALA A 21 1.31 -1.49 19.73
N ARG A 22 0.90 -2.47 18.89
CA ARG A 22 1.25 -3.89 19.10
C ARG A 22 2.74 -4.15 18.96
N LYS A 23 3.39 -3.60 17.93
CA LYS A 23 4.82 -3.83 17.64
C LYS A 23 5.73 -3.21 18.69
N ARG A 24 5.37 -2.04 19.22
CA ARG A 24 6.19 -1.25 20.14
C ARG A 24 5.79 -1.41 21.61
N GLY A 25 4.63 -2.02 21.88
CA GLY A 25 4.10 -2.17 23.23
C GLY A 25 3.66 -0.84 23.86
N ILE A 26 3.19 0.12 23.06
CA ILE A 26 2.72 1.44 23.54
C ILE A 26 1.19 1.52 23.51
N PRO A 27 0.57 2.43 24.28
CA PRO A 27 -0.87 2.65 24.23
C PRO A 27 -1.35 3.05 22.83
N TYR A 28 -2.54 2.56 22.43
CA TYR A 28 -3.14 2.87 21.13
C TYR A 28 -3.29 4.38 20.89
N GLY A 29 -3.76 5.14 21.89
CA GLY A 29 -3.93 6.59 21.77
C GLY A 29 -2.63 7.31 21.41
N GLN A 30 -1.53 6.93 22.06
CA GLN A 30 -0.20 7.46 21.74
C GLN A 30 0.21 7.09 20.30
N ALA A 31 0.02 5.83 19.89
CA ALA A 31 0.34 5.40 18.53
C ALA A 31 -0.49 6.13 17.46
N LEU A 32 -1.75 6.43 17.76
CA LEU A 32 -2.65 7.16 16.87
C LEU A 32 -2.26 8.63 16.71
N GLU A 33 -1.93 9.31 17.82
CA GLU A 33 -1.42 10.68 17.79
C GLU A 33 -0.13 10.76 16.96
N GLU A 34 0.83 9.85 17.21
CA GLU A 34 2.09 9.80 16.46
C GLU A 34 1.89 9.50 14.97
N SER A 35 0.97 8.59 14.62
CA SER A 35 0.65 8.27 13.22
C SER A 35 0.00 9.44 12.50
N THR A 36 -0.93 10.12 13.17
CA THR A 36 -1.64 11.27 12.60
C THR A 36 -0.70 12.44 12.38
N ALA A 37 0.15 12.75 13.38
CA ALA A 37 1.15 13.81 13.26
C ALA A 37 2.15 13.53 12.14
N ARG A 38 2.60 12.27 11.99
CA ARG A 38 3.49 11.86 10.90
C ARG A 38 2.82 12.01 9.54
N PHE A 39 1.59 11.53 9.39
CA PHE A 39 0.83 11.68 8.15
C PHE A 39 0.71 13.15 7.75
N GLN A 40 0.36 14.04 8.69
CA GLN A 40 0.23 15.47 8.42
C GLN A 40 1.56 16.11 8.00
N ALA A 41 2.65 15.81 8.73
CA ALA A 41 3.98 16.32 8.42
C ALA A 41 4.48 15.83 7.05
N ASP A 42 4.30 14.53 6.76
CA ASP A 42 4.62 13.96 5.46
C ASP A 42 3.78 14.66 4.39
N TRP A 43 2.47 14.79 4.58
CA TRP A 43 1.57 15.44 3.63
C TRP A 43 1.98 16.88 3.30
N GLU A 44 2.27 17.70 4.32
CA GLU A 44 2.74 19.08 4.15
C GLU A 44 4.09 19.15 3.43
N GLN A 45 5.03 18.26 3.80
CA GLN A 45 6.33 18.17 3.15
C GLN A 45 6.17 17.79 1.67
N TRP A 46 5.30 16.82 1.37
CA TRP A 46 5.00 16.39 0.01
C TRP A 46 4.39 17.53 -0.82
N GLN A 47 3.43 18.27 -0.26
CA GLN A 47 2.84 19.44 -0.92
C GLN A 47 3.89 20.50 -1.25
N SER A 48 4.82 20.76 -0.31
CA SER A 48 5.90 21.75 -0.49
C SER A 48 6.93 21.32 -1.54
N LEU A 49 7.38 20.06 -1.51
CA LEU A 49 8.47 19.58 -2.37
C LEU A 49 8.07 19.46 -3.84
N TYR A 50 6.83 19.06 -4.10
CA TYR A 50 6.42 18.71 -5.47
C TYR A 50 5.62 19.80 -6.16
N ASN A 51 5.41 20.95 -5.51
CA ASN A 51 4.66 22.12 -6.01
C ASN A 51 3.47 21.69 -6.88
N LEU A 52 2.72 20.72 -6.34
CA LEU A 52 1.90 19.83 -7.18
C LEU A 52 0.82 20.66 -7.86
N PRO A 53 0.72 20.66 -9.19
CA PRO A 53 -0.54 21.00 -9.81
C PRO A 53 -1.54 19.99 -9.24
N ASN A 54 -2.58 20.51 -8.60
CA ASN A 54 -3.61 19.81 -7.84
C ASN A 54 -3.78 18.31 -8.21
N ASN A 55 -3.84 17.45 -7.19
CA ASN A 55 -4.45 16.12 -7.22
C ASN A 55 -3.59 14.91 -7.66
N LEU A 56 -2.27 15.06 -7.86
CA LEU A 56 -1.42 13.93 -8.30
C LEU A 56 -1.40 12.70 -7.38
N TYR A 57 -1.70 12.84 -6.07
CA TYR A 57 -1.80 11.75 -5.09
C TYR A 57 -3.24 11.50 -4.63
N GLN A 58 -4.21 11.93 -5.44
CA GLN A 58 -5.61 11.66 -5.23
C GLN A 58 -6.10 10.69 -6.31
N PRO A 59 -7.13 9.88 -6.01
CA PRO A 59 -7.82 9.13 -7.04
C PRO A 59 -8.28 10.06 -8.16
N GLY A 60 -8.11 9.62 -9.41
CA GLY A 60 -8.44 10.42 -10.59
C GLY A 60 -7.44 11.51 -10.92
N ALA A 61 -6.21 11.45 -10.38
CA ALA A 61 -5.10 12.29 -10.78
C ALA A 61 -4.91 12.27 -12.31
N GLN A 62 -4.79 13.44 -12.93
CA GLN A 62 -4.51 13.57 -14.35
C GLN A 62 -3.28 14.45 -14.59
N ASP A 63 -2.52 14.13 -15.63
CA ASP A 63 -1.46 15.00 -16.12
C ASP A 63 -2.03 16.25 -16.82
N HIS A 64 -1.14 17.14 -17.28
CA HIS A 64 -1.51 18.38 -17.97
C HIS A 64 -2.25 18.17 -19.30
N ASN A 65 -2.27 16.93 -19.83
CA ASN A 65 -2.97 16.56 -21.06
C ASN A 65 -4.28 15.81 -20.78
N GLY A 66 -4.69 15.67 -19.52
CA GLY A 66 -5.88 14.92 -19.12
C GLY A 66 -5.69 13.40 -19.12
N THR A 67 -4.45 12.92 -19.22
CA THR A 67 -4.14 11.48 -19.14
C THR A 67 -4.13 11.06 -17.68
N PRO A 68 -4.79 9.95 -17.29
CA PRO A 68 -4.69 9.41 -15.94
C PRO A 68 -3.22 9.24 -15.54
N PHE A 69 -2.86 9.74 -14.37
CA PHE A 69 -1.51 9.62 -13.85
C PHE A 69 -1.23 8.20 -13.34
N TYR A 70 -2.26 7.55 -12.79
CA TYR A 70 -2.20 6.18 -12.30
C TYR A 70 -2.87 5.24 -13.30
N ASP A 71 -2.19 4.15 -13.62
CA ASP A 71 -2.74 3.11 -14.48
C ASP A 71 -3.75 2.23 -13.73
N VAL A 72 -3.58 2.12 -12.41
CA VAL A 72 -4.42 1.34 -11.50
C VAL A 72 -4.59 2.11 -10.20
N GLU A 73 -5.83 2.32 -9.80
CA GLU A 73 -6.21 2.93 -8.53
C GLU A 73 -7.11 1.96 -7.76
N ILE A 74 -6.81 1.70 -6.49
CA ILE A 74 -7.56 0.74 -5.67
C ILE A 74 -7.84 1.35 -4.30
N ASP A 75 -9.13 1.46 -3.97
CA ASP A 75 -9.60 1.77 -2.64
C ASP A 75 -9.47 0.53 -1.74
N VAL A 76 -8.65 0.62 -0.70
CA VAL A 76 -8.36 -0.45 0.26
C VAL A 76 -9.04 -0.23 1.62
N THR A 77 -9.92 0.77 1.74
CA THR A 77 -10.57 1.17 3.00
C THR A 77 -11.27 -0.02 3.67
N HIS A 78 -11.99 -0.82 2.89
CA HIS A 78 -12.75 -1.96 3.40
C HIS A 78 -12.08 -3.32 3.15
N LEU A 79 -10.87 -3.31 2.60
CA LEU A 79 -10.13 -4.54 2.30
C LEU A 79 -9.24 -4.92 3.48
N ALA A 80 -9.27 -6.20 3.85
CA ALA A 80 -8.21 -6.78 4.66
C ALA A 80 -6.90 -6.86 3.85
N LYS A 81 -5.76 -6.93 4.54
CA LYS A 81 -4.43 -6.92 3.90
C LYS A 81 -4.29 -7.97 2.79
N ASP A 82 -4.75 -9.19 3.03
CA ASP A 82 -4.61 -10.30 2.08
C ASP A 82 -5.55 -10.12 0.87
N GLN A 83 -6.72 -9.52 1.09
CA GLN A 83 -7.67 -9.18 0.02
C GLN A 83 -7.14 -8.04 -0.85
N THR A 84 -6.44 -7.05 -0.27
CA THR A 84 -5.79 -5.98 -1.03
C THR A 84 -4.78 -6.53 -2.03
N ALA A 85 -3.98 -7.54 -1.65
CA ALA A 85 -3.00 -8.15 -2.53
C ALA A 85 -3.67 -8.89 -3.71
N GLU A 86 -4.76 -9.61 -3.43
CA GLU A 86 -5.53 -10.32 -4.45
C GLU A 86 -6.20 -9.35 -5.44
N VAL A 87 -6.84 -8.28 -4.95
CA VAL A 87 -7.47 -7.26 -5.80
C VAL A 87 -6.43 -6.54 -6.66
N LEU A 88 -5.28 -6.19 -6.10
CA LEU A 88 -4.19 -5.58 -6.87
C LEU A 88 -3.67 -6.51 -7.96
N HIS A 89 -3.42 -7.77 -7.63
CA HIS A 89 -2.96 -8.75 -8.61
C HIS A 89 -3.97 -8.92 -9.75
N GLN A 90 -5.27 -9.01 -9.43
CA GLN A 90 -6.32 -9.12 -10.44
C GLN A 90 -6.42 -7.86 -11.32
N ALA A 91 -6.35 -6.66 -10.74
CA ALA A 91 -6.36 -5.39 -11.48
C ALA A 91 -5.16 -5.26 -12.43
N LEU A 92 -3.98 -5.74 -12.01
CA LEU A 92 -2.77 -5.76 -12.84
C LEU A 92 -2.87 -6.76 -14.02
N LEU A 93 -3.58 -7.88 -13.83
CA LEU A 93 -3.86 -8.83 -14.91
C LEU A 93 -4.88 -8.27 -15.92
N GLU A 94 -5.96 -7.65 -15.43
CA GLU A 94 -7.03 -7.11 -16.29
C GLU A 94 -6.61 -5.90 -17.12
N SER A 95 -5.69 -5.09 -16.58
CA SER A 95 -5.08 -3.97 -17.31
C SER A 95 -4.08 -4.41 -18.38
N GLY A 96 -3.76 -5.71 -18.46
CA GLY A 96 -2.74 -6.24 -19.38
C GLY A 96 -1.30 -5.85 -19.00
N LEU A 97 -1.10 -5.29 -17.80
CA LEU A 97 0.19 -4.86 -17.29
C LEU A 97 1.05 -6.03 -16.79
N VAL A 98 0.40 -7.14 -16.42
CA VAL A 98 1.05 -8.39 -16.04
C VAL A 98 0.38 -9.52 -16.81
N GLU A 99 1.18 -10.37 -17.46
CA GLU A 99 0.66 -11.59 -18.10
C GLU A 99 0.45 -12.69 -17.06
N ARG A 100 -0.65 -13.45 -17.18
CA ARG A 100 -0.81 -14.69 -16.42
C ARG A 100 0.33 -15.64 -16.79
N ARG A 101 1.33 -15.77 -15.92
CA ARG A 101 2.20 -16.93 -15.98
C ARG A 101 1.37 -18.13 -15.52
N ASN A 102 1.03 -19.02 -16.46
CA ASN A 102 0.66 -20.37 -16.10
C ASN A 102 1.85 -20.93 -15.31
N VAL A 103 1.69 -21.10 -14.00
CA VAL A 103 2.64 -21.87 -13.20
C VAL A 103 2.47 -23.32 -13.65
N VAL A 104 3.14 -23.67 -14.74
CA VAL A 104 3.30 -25.05 -15.15
C VAL A 104 4.36 -25.61 -14.21
N GLU A 105 3.86 -26.45 -13.31
CA GLU A 105 4.54 -27.25 -12.29
C GLU A 105 4.81 -26.57 -10.93
N PRO A 106 4.45 -27.26 -9.82
CA PRO A 106 4.91 -26.85 -8.51
C PRO A 106 6.44 -26.92 -8.53
N VAL A 107 7.09 -25.79 -8.22
CA VAL A 107 8.52 -25.80 -7.89
C VAL A 107 8.68 -26.81 -6.76
N GLN A 108 9.32 -27.96 -7.05
CA GLN A 108 9.76 -28.88 -6.01
C GLN A 108 10.65 -28.08 -5.07
N ILE A 109 10.12 -27.76 -3.90
CA ILE A 109 10.90 -27.20 -2.81
C ILE A 109 11.79 -28.36 -2.35
N PHE A 110 13.02 -28.40 -2.85
CA PHE A 110 14.04 -29.25 -2.25
C PHE A 110 14.27 -28.72 -0.82
N PRO A 111 14.06 -29.52 0.23
CA PRO A 111 14.41 -29.10 1.58
C PRO A 111 15.92 -28.87 1.60
N VAL A 112 16.34 -27.63 1.79
CA VAL A 112 17.72 -27.32 2.14
C VAL A 112 17.89 -27.74 3.60
N PRO A 113 18.74 -28.74 3.91
CA PRO A 113 19.02 -29.07 5.30
C PRO A 113 19.86 -27.94 5.90
N VAL A 114 19.23 -27.07 6.69
CA VAL A 114 19.99 -26.19 7.58
C VAL A 114 20.13 -26.93 8.91
N ASN A 115 21.25 -27.64 9.04
CA ASN A 115 21.78 -28.02 10.35
C ASN A 115 22.00 -26.73 11.16
N GLY A 116 21.22 -26.52 12.23
CA GLY A 116 21.50 -25.45 13.19
C GLY A 116 20.27 -24.94 13.94
N LEU A 117 20.02 -25.56 15.09
CA LEU A 117 19.27 -25.07 16.26
C LEU A 117 19.34 -23.55 16.47
N PHE A 118 18.21 -22.90 16.78
CA PHE A 118 18.14 -21.89 17.85
C PHE A 118 16.76 -21.93 18.52
N PHE A 119 16.79 -21.87 19.85
CA PHE A 119 15.69 -21.95 20.82
C PHE A 119 14.94 -20.62 20.94
#